data_AF-A0A2V5QVZ3-F1
#
_entry.id   AF-A0A2V5QVZ3-F1
#
_cell.length_a   1.000
_cell.length_b   1.000
_cell.length_c   1.000
_cell.angle_alpha   90.00
_cell.angle_beta   90.00
_cell.angle_gamma   90.00
#
_symmetry.space_group_name_H-M   'P 1'
#
loop_
_entity.id
_entity.type
_entity.pdbx_description
1 polymer ?
#
loop_
_entity_poly.entity_id
_entity_poly.type
_entity_poly.pdbx_seq_one_letter_code
_entity_poly.pdbx_strand_id
1 'polypeptide(L)' 'MKLKTRTVNWLIWSSDYGGWSKPNRHGYTNRLADAGRYSFDEALEIVQDANAGKFARNFPSETMCPDWTEETPGAKH' A
#
# COMPACT_ATOMS: atom_id res chain seq x y z
N MET A 1 -17.56 22.10 14.80
CA MET A 1 -16.18 21.79 14.36
C MET A 1 -16.26 20.57 13.44
N LYS A 2 -15.74 20.64 12.21
CA LYS A 2 -15.60 19.47 11.33
C LYS A 2 -14.23 18.85 11.61
N LEU A 3 -14.20 17.60 12.09
CA LEU A 3 -12.97 16.82 12.16
C LEU A 3 -12.46 16.65 10.73
N LYS A 4 -11.23 17.07 10.44
CA LYS A 4 -10.54 16.67 9.21
C LYS A 4 -10.21 15.19 9.37
N THR A 5 -10.97 14.32 8.73
CA THR A 5 -10.59 12.92 8.53
C THR A 5 -9.32 12.91 7.68
N ARG A 6 -8.16 12.63 8.30
CA ARG A 6 -6.95 12.29 7.56
C ARG A 6 -7.25 11.00 6.79
N THR A 7 -7.28 11.07 5.47
CA THR A 7 -7.38 9.90 4.62
C THR A 7 -6.01 9.22 4.61
N VAL A 8 -5.91 8.05 5.22
CA VAL A 8 -4.69 7.23 5.20
C VAL A 8 -4.61 6.52 3.86
N ASN A 9 -3.50 6.71 3.15
CA ASN A 9 -3.17 5.91 1.97
C ASN A 9 -2.51 4.60 2.41
N TRP A 10 -2.58 3.60 1.54
CA TRP A 10 -2.01 2.29 1.77
C TRP A 10 -0.96 1.96 0.72
N LEU A 11 0.15 1.43 1.19
CA LEU A 11 1.20 0.82 0.40
C LEU A 11 0.99 -0.70 0.44
N ILE A 12 1.53 -1.41 -0.53
CA ILE A 12 1.45 -2.87 -0.58
C ILE A 12 2.87 -3.42 -0.66
N TRP A 13 3.25 -4.22 0.34
CA TRP A 13 4.53 -4.91 0.38
C TRP A 13 4.37 -6.35 -0.13
N SER A 14 5.24 -6.74 -1.06
CA SER A 14 5.37 -8.11 -1.53
C SER A 14 6.53 -8.82 -0.88
N SER A 15 6.25 -9.86 -0.11
CA SER A 15 7.25 -10.76 0.45
C SER A 15 7.91 -11.63 -0.63
N ASP A 16 7.18 -11.98 -1.69
CA ASP A 16 7.69 -12.84 -2.77
C ASP A 16 8.74 -12.09 -3.63
N TYR A 17 8.57 -10.77 -3.80
CA TYR A 17 9.47 -9.93 -4.61
C TYR A 17 10.37 -9.00 -3.78
N GLY A 18 10.18 -8.93 -2.46
CA GLY A 18 10.94 -8.06 -1.57
C GLY A 18 10.82 -6.57 -1.93
N GLY A 19 9.62 -6.11 -2.29
CA GLY A 19 9.42 -4.76 -2.79
C GLY A 19 7.99 -4.25 -2.66
N TRP A 20 7.83 -2.94 -2.83
CA TRP A 20 6.56 -2.24 -2.86
C TRP A 20 5.89 -2.36 -4.22
N SER A 21 4.58 -2.60 -4.23
CA SER A 21 3.78 -2.53 -5.45
C SER A 21 3.87 -1.12 -6.06
N LYS A 22 4.23 -1.05 -7.34
CA LYS A 22 4.23 0.21 -8.11
C LYS A 22 2.81 0.64 -8.45
N PRO A 23 2.58 1.94 -8.72
CA PRO A 23 1.28 2.43 -9.16
C PRO A 23 0.69 1.62 -10.32
N ASN A 24 -0.64 1.50 -10.34
CA ASN A 24 -1.40 0.74 -11.35
C ASN A 24 -0.94 -0.73 -11.50
N ARG A 25 -0.44 -1.35 -10.42
CA ARG A 25 -0.02 -2.77 -10.39
C ARG A 25 1.12 -3.11 -11.38
N HIS A 26 1.94 -2.15 -11.80
CA HIS A 26 3.03 -2.35 -12.77
C HIS A 26 4.34 -2.88 -12.14
N GLY A 27 4.26 -3.99 -11.42
CA GLY A 27 5.41 -4.65 -10.79
C GLY A 27 5.84 -4.01 -9.48
N TYR A 28 7.10 -4.24 -9.09
CA TYR A 28 7.61 -3.91 -7.74
C TYR A 28 8.81 -2.98 -7.75
N THR A 29 9.00 -2.23 -6.66
CA THR A 29 10.13 -1.31 -6.43
C THR A 29 10.65 -1.44 -5.01
N ASN A 30 11.96 -1.30 -4.81
CA ASN A 30 12.55 -1.19 -3.47
C ASN A 30 12.58 0.26 -2.95
N ARG A 31 12.21 1.24 -3.79
CA ARG A 31 12.16 2.65 -3.43
C ARG A 31 10.75 3.04 -3.00
N LEU A 32 10.59 3.41 -1.73
CA LEU A 32 9.30 3.84 -1.17
C LEU A 32 8.69 5.04 -1.93
N ALA A 33 9.54 5.94 -2.46
CA ALA A 33 9.08 7.09 -3.24
C ALA A 33 8.35 6.69 -4.54
N ASP A 34 8.72 5.56 -5.13
CA ASP A 34 8.16 5.06 -6.39
C ASP A 34 6.97 4.09 -6.15
N ALA A 35 6.61 3.85 -4.89
CA ALA A 35 5.53 2.94 -4.52
C ALA A 35 4.15 3.56 -4.82
N GLY A 36 3.20 2.69 -5.18
CA GLY A 36 1.80 3.04 -5.34
C GLY A 36 1.15 3.35 -4.00
N ARG A 37 0.34 4.40 -3.96
CA ARG A 37 -0.46 4.81 -2.80
C ARG A 37 -1.92 4.61 -3.14
N TYR A 38 -2.56 3.75 -2.39
CA TYR A 38 -3.89 3.25 -2.69
C TYR A 38 -4.88 3.68 -1.61
N SER A 39 -6.15 3.81 -2.00
CA SER A 39 -7.22 3.87 -1.00
C SER A 39 -7.30 2.55 -0.23
N PHE A 40 -8.01 2.54 0.91
CA PHE A 40 -8.23 1.29 1.65
C PHE A 40 -8.89 0.21 0.78
N ASP A 41 -9.97 0.58 0.06
CA ASP A 41 -10.75 -0.37 -0.75
C ASP A 41 -9.90 -0.94 -1.91
N GLU A 42 -9.14 -0.09 -2.59
CA GLU A 42 -8.25 -0.50 -3.67
C GLU A 42 -7.11 -1.40 -3.17
N ALA A 43 -6.50 -1.05 -2.05
CA ALA A 43 -5.46 -1.88 -1.45
C ALA A 43 -5.98 -3.24 -0.98
N LEU A 44 -7.19 -3.27 -0.41
CA LEU A 44 -7.85 -4.50 0.00
C LEU A 44 -8.12 -5.41 -1.21
N GLU A 45 -8.63 -4.85 -2.31
CA GLU A 45 -8.88 -5.61 -3.54
C GLU A 45 -7.58 -6.24 -4.07
N ILE A 46 -6.50 -5.46 -4.16
CA ILE A 46 -5.19 -5.95 -4.64
C ILE A 46 -4.67 -7.09 -3.75
N VAL A 47 -4.73 -6.92 -2.43
CA VAL A 47 -4.21 -7.91 -1.48
C VAL A 47 -5.06 -9.18 -1.45
N GLN A 48 -6.39 -9.06 -1.60
CA GLN A 48 -7.28 -10.22 -1.71
C GLN A 48 -7.03 -11.00 -2.99
N ASP A 49 -6.90 -10.33 -4.13
CA ASP A 49 -6.63 -10.95 -5.43
C ASP A 49 -5.26 -11.65 -5.44
N ALA A 50 -4.21 -10.97 -4.97
CA ALA A 50 -2.85 -11.53 -4.97
C ALA A 50 -2.65 -12.68 -3.97
N ASN A 51 -3.43 -12.71 -2.89
CA ASN A 51 -3.40 -13.81 -1.92
C ASN A 51 -4.50 -14.86 -2.19
N ALA A 52 -5.31 -14.70 -3.25
CA ALA A 52 -6.35 -15.65 -3.59
C ALA A 52 -5.75 -17.05 -3.82
N GLY A 53 -6.31 -18.06 -3.15
CA GLY A 53 -5.81 -19.44 -3.24
C GLY A 53 -4.54 -19.73 -2.42
N LYS A 54 -3.98 -18.74 -1.70
CA LYS A 54 -2.95 -19.03 -0.68
C LYS A 54 -3.62 -19.53 0.60
N PHE A 55 -3.15 -20.69 1.09
CA PHE A 55 -3.62 -21.24 2.36
C PHE A 55 -3.18 -20.36 3.53
N ALA A 56 -4.02 -20.19 4.54
CA ALA A 56 -3.75 -19.37 5.74
C ALA A 56 -2.52 -19.81 6.55
N ARG A 57 -1.96 -21.00 6.28
CA ARG A 57 -0.69 -21.46 6.86
C ARG A 57 0.55 -20.87 6.19
N ASN A 58 0.40 -20.29 5.00
CA ASN A 58 1.47 -19.59 4.29
C ASN A 58 1.40 -18.10 4.66
N PHE A 59 2.55 -17.49 4.91
CA PHE A 59 2.62 -16.03 5.05
C PHE A 59 2.03 -15.38 3.79
N PRO A 60 1.22 -14.31 3.93
CA PRO A 60 0.65 -13.63 2.76
C PRO A 60 1.77 -13.08 1.88
N SER A 61 1.64 -13.22 0.56
CA SER A 61 2.59 -12.59 -0.38
C SER A 61 2.50 -11.09 -0.29
N GLU A 62 1.29 -10.56 -0.36
CA GLU A 62 1.04 -9.12 -0.38
C GLU A 62 0.43 -8.71 0.95
N THR A 63 0.94 -7.63 1.53
CA THR A 63 0.47 -7.10 2.82
C THR A 63 0.20 -5.60 2.71
N MET A 64 -0.93 -5.16 3.27
CA MET A 64 -1.27 -3.74 3.37
C MET A 64 -0.42 -3.07 4.45
N CYS A 65 0.26 -1.98 4.09
CA CYS A 65 1.02 -1.15 5.02
C CYS A 65 0.46 0.28 5.00
N PRO A 66 0.04 0.85 6.13
CA PRO A 66 -0.38 2.25 6.17
C PRO A 66 0.77 3.18 5.78
N ASP A 67 0.52 4.11 4.87
CA ASP A 67 1.45 5.18 4.53
C ASP A 67 1.39 6.25 5.62
N TRP A 68 2.28 6.14 6.60
CA TRP A 68 2.39 7.11 7.70
C TRP A 68 3.10 8.40 7.31
N THR A 69 3.42 8.64 6.03
CA THR A 69 3.93 9.96 5.65
C THR A 69 2.85 10.98 5.96
N GLU A 70 3.05 11.72 7.05
CA GLU A 70 2.19 12.85 7.37
C GLU A 70 2.26 13.81 6.19
N GLU A 71 1.13 14.10 5.56
CA GLU A 71 1.01 15.33 4.78
C GLU A 71 1.40 16.47 5.73
N THR A 72 2.63 16.96 5.61
CA THR A 72 3.06 18.15 6.31
C THR A 72 2.29 19.28 5.64
N PRO A 73 1.30 19.92 6.28
CA PRO A 73 0.56 20.99 5.65
C PRO A 73 1.51 22.19 5.58
N GLY A 74 2.22 22.37 4.48
CA GLY A 74 2.98 23.59 4.23
C GLY A 74 4.44 23.47 3.78
N ALA A 75 4.92 22.34 3.26
CA ALA A 75 6.19 22.36 2.50
C ALA A 75 5.96 23.02 1.13
N LYS A 76 5.78 24.34 1.12
CA LYS A 76 5.99 25.16 -0.08
C LYS A 76 7.50 25.31 -0.24
N HIS A 77 8.02 24.93 -1.41
CA HIS A 77 9.33 25.37 -1.88
C HIS A 77 9.35 26.89 -2.05
#